data_AF-A0A4R6GDK1-F1
#
_entry.id   AF-A0A4R6GDK1-F1
#
_cell.length_a   1.000
_cell.length_b   1.000
_cell.length_c   1.000
_cell.angle_alpha   90.00
_cell.angle_beta   90.00
_cell.angle_gamma   90.00
#
_symmetry.space_group_name_H-M   'P 1'
#
loop_
_entity.id
_entity.type
_entity.pdbx_description
1 polymer ?
#
loop_
_entity_poly.entity_id
_entity_poly.type
_entity_poly.pdbx_seq_one_letter_code
_entity_poly.pdbx_strand_id
1 'polypeptide(L)'
;MSGLDAVLEHVAVLAFLYYPGIEADDPSYDLADGIEWCLVRLGDVSDAERNRMSALFERAITDPTATREELFTALVELDDVLAVDHHE
;
A
#
# COMPACT_ATOMS: atom_id res chain seq x y z
N MET A 1 -9.21 -14.88 -0.14
CA MET A 1 -8.22 -13.85 -0.51
C MET A 1 -7.77 -13.25 0.79
N SER A 2 -6.50 -13.35 1.14
CA SER A 2 -5.97 -12.79 2.39
C SER A 2 -6.08 -11.26 2.37
N GLY A 3 -5.95 -10.59 3.52
CA GLY A 3 -5.86 -9.12 3.56
C GLY A 3 -4.69 -8.60 2.71
N LEU A 4 -3.61 -9.37 2.67
CA LEU A 4 -2.41 -9.09 1.88
C LEU A 4 -2.67 -9.06 0.37
N ASP A 5 -3.36 -10.08 -0.14
CA ASP A 5 -3.71 -10.19 -1.56
C ASP A 5 -4.56 -8.98 -1.99
N ALA A 6 -5.49 -8.56 -1.14
CA ALA A 6 -6.34 -7.41 -1.40
C ALA A 6 -5.52 -6.10 -1.42
N VAL A 7 -4.55 -5.92 -0.52
CA VAL A 7 -3.69 -4.72 -0.53
C VAL A 7 -2.83 -4.69 -1.80
N LEU A 8 -2.22 -5.82 -2.19
CA LEU A 8 -1.42 -5.91 -3.41
C LEU A 8 -2.24 -5.59 -4.66
N GLU A 9 -3.47 -6.09 -4.75
CA GLU A 9 -4.39 -5.77 -5.85
C GLU A 9 -4.64 -4.26 -5.95
N HIS A 10 -4.93 -3.61 -4.83
CA HIS A 10 -5.24 -2.18 -4.80
C HIS A 10 -4.03 -1.30 -5.16
N VAL A 11 -2.85 -1.62 -4.63
CA VAL A 11 -1.61 -0.92 -5.00
C VAL A 11 -1.32 -1.10 -6.49
N ALA A 12 -1.52 -2.30 -7.05
CA ALA A 12 -1.32 -2.54 -8.47
C ALA A 12 -2.30 -1.73 -9.35
N VAL A 13 -3.57 -1.62 -8.94
CA VAL A 13 -4.57 -0.79 -9.64
C VAL A 13 -4.16 0.68 -9.60
N LEU A 14 -3.78 1.21 -8.44
CA LEU A 14 -3.36 2.61 -8.30
C LEU A 14 -2.09 2.90 -9.12
N ALA A 15 -1.10 2.01 -9.08
CA ALA A 15 0.13 2.12 -9.87
C ALA A 15 -0.15 2.11 -11.39
N PHE A 16 -1.18 1.38 -11.83
CA PHE A 16 -1.57 1.34 -13.23
C PHE A 16 -2.29 2.63 -13.68
N LEU A 17 -3.06 3.24 -12.78
CA LEU A 17 -3.82 4.46 -13.06
C LEU A 17 -2.97 5.73 -12.93
N TYR A 18 -1.96 5.72 -12.06
CA TYR A 18 -1.10 6.86 -11.82
C TYR A 18 -0.20 7.18 -13.02
N TYR A 19 -0.07 8.48 -13.32
CA TYR A 19 0.98 9.02 -14.17
C TYR A 19 1.39 10.41 -13.67
N PRO A 20 2.65 10.83 -13.87
CA PRO A 20 3.07 12.17 -13.46
C PRO A 20 2.23 13.27 -14.12
N GLY A 21 1.62 14.13 -13.30
CA GLY A 21 0.78 15.24 -13.75
C GLY A 21 -0.71 14.92 -13.84
N ILE A 22 -1.15 13.73 -13.42
CA ILE A 22 -2.57 13.35 -13.38
C ILE A 22 -3.46 14.38 -12.67
N GLU A 23 -2.98 15.08 -11.63
CA GLU A 23 -3.76 16.10 -10.92
C GLU A 23 -4.09 17.33 -11.80
N ALA A 24 -3.29 17.58 -12.85
CA ALA A 24 -3.56 18.65 -13.80
C ALA A 24 -4.66 18.26 -14.81
N ASP A 25 -4.73 16.97 -15.16
CA ASP A 25 -5.69 16.42 -16.12
C ASP A 25 -7.01 16.03 -15.42
N ASP A 26 -6.94 15.58 -14.17
CA ASP A 26 -8.04 15.28 -13.27
C ASP A 26 -7.81 15.91 -11.88
N PRO A 27 -8.33 17.13 -11.63
CA PRO A 27 -8.20 17.81 -10.34
C PRO A 27 -8.91 17.12 -9.18
N SER A 28 -9.73 16.08 -9.45
CA SER A 28 -10.37 15.27 -8.42
C SER A 28 -9.52 14.08 -7.98
N TYR A 29 -8.44 13.78 -8.71
CA TYR A 29 -7.48 12.76 -8.31
C TYR A 29 -6.64 13.24 -7.13
N ASP A 30 -6.64 12.46 -6.06
CA ASP A 30 -5.74 12.62 -4.93
C ASP A 30 -5.07 11.27 -4.61
N LEU A 31 -3.75 11.22 -4.73
CA LEU A 31 -2.97 10.03 -4.40
C LEU A 31 -3.12 9.65 -2.92
N ALA A 32 -3.31 10.62 -2.03
CA ALA A 32 -3.47 10.37 -0.61
C ALA A 32 -4.74 9.56 -0.30
N ASP A 33 -5.84 9.82 -1.02
CA ASP A 33 -7.08 9.05 -0.89
C ASP A 33 -6.89 7.60 -1.33
N GLY A 34 -6.12 7.38 -2.40
CA GLY A 34 -5.74 6.03 -2.85
C GLY A 34 -4.88 5.29 -1.83
N ILE A 35 -3.90 5.97 -1.22
CA ILE A 35 -3.05 5.40 -0.18
C ILE A 35 -3.89 5.04 1.07
N GLU A 36 -4.77 5.94 1.52
CA GLU A 36 -5.65 5.70 2.66
C GLU A 36 -6.54 4.47 2.41
N TRP A 37 -7.05 4.32 1.19
CA TRP A 37 -7.84 3.16 0.79
C TRP A 37 -7.06 1.83 0.92
N CYS A 38 -5.76 1.83 0.63
CA CYS A 38 -4.88 0.68 0.87
C CYS A 38 -4.65 0.45 2.37
N LEU A 39 -4.40 1.51 3.14
CA LEU A 39 -4.11 1.43 4.58
C LEU A 39 -5.30 0.85 5.38
N VAL A 40 -6.53 1.26 5.07
CA VAL A 40 -7.74 0.73 5.73
C VAL A 40 -7.84 -0.80 5.61
N ARG A 41 -7.28 -1.41 4.56
CA ARG A 41 -7.32 -2.85 4.34
C ARG A 41 -6.25 -3.63 5.10
N LEU A 42 -5.20 -2.98 5.56
CA LEU A 42 -4.24 -3.62 6.47
C LEU A 42 -4.88 -3.99 7.80
N GLY A 43 -6.01 -3.36 8.14
CA GLY A 43 -6.69 -3.58 9.42
C GLY A 43 -6.00 -2.83 10.54
N ASP A 44 -6.02 -3.43 11.73
CA ASP A 44 -5.40 -2.83 12.92
C ASP A 44 -3.90 -3.13 12.92
N VAL A 45 -3.10 -2.09 12.64
CA VAL A 45 -1.63 -2.14 12.63
C VAL A 45 -1.12 -0.96 13.44
N SER A 46 0.10 -1.07 13.97
CA SER A 46 0.69 0.02 14.73
C SER A 46 0.85 1.29 13.88
N ASP A 47 0.84 2.47 14.52
CA ASP A 47 1.10 3.74 13.83
C ASP A 47 2.45 3.73 13.08
N ALA A 48 3.45 3.02 13.63
CA ALA A 48 4.75 2.87 13.00
C ALA A 48 4.67 2.08 11.68
N GLU A 49 3.95 0.96 11.68
CA GLU A 49 3.73 0.15 10.48
C GLU A 49 2.85 0.87 9.47
N ARG A 50 1.80 1.56 9.95
CA ARG A 50 0.93 2.38 9.09
C ARG A 50 1.73 3.44 8.33
N ASN A 51 2.62 4.15 9.02
CA ASN A 51 3.49 5.14 8.41
C ASN A 51 4.50 4.51 7.43
N ARG A 52 5.11 3.38 7.80
CA ARG A 52 6.02 2.62 6.93
C ARG A 52 5.31 2.18 5.64
N MET A 53 4.10 1.62 5.76
CA MET A 53 3.30 1.15 4.63
C MET A 53 2.85 2.30 3.73
N SER A 54 2.43 3.43 4.31
CA SER A 54 2.05 4.62 3.54
C SER A 54 3.17 5.06 2.59
N ALA A 55 4.40 5.14 3.10
CA ALA A 55 5.56 5.54 2.29
C ALA A 55 5.90 4.50 1.20
N LEU A 56 5.76 3.21 1.50
CA LEU A 56 5.98 2.15 0.52
C LEU A 56 4.90 2.13 -0.56
N PHE A 57 3.63 2.37 -0.22
CA PHE A 57 2.54 2.47 -1.19
C PHE A 57 2.73 3.65 -2.12
N GLU A 58 3.06 4.83 -1.59
CA GLU A 58 3.35 6.02 -2.41
C GLU A 58 4.46 5.72 -3.43
N ARG A 59 5.57 5.13 -2.98
CA ARG A 59 6.69 4.77 -3.85
C ARG A 59 6.33 3.68 -4.86
N ALA A 60 5.54 2.68 -4.47
CA ALA A 60 5.13 1.60 -5.36
C ALA A 60 4.08 2.05 -6.40
N ILE A 61 3.29 3.08 -6.09
CA ILE A 61 2.33 3.66 -7.03
C ILE A 61 3.06 4.57 -8.03
N THR A 62 4.00 5.38 -7.53
CA THR A 62 4.70 6.39 -8.36
C THR A 62 5.91 5.84 -9.13
N ASP A 63 6.61 4.83 -8.60
CA ASP A 63 7.69 4.08 -9.24
C ASP A 63 7.57 2.57 -8.92
N PRO A 64 6.62 1.87 -9.56
CA PRO A 64 6.36 0.46 -9.31
C PRO A 64 7.54 -0.45 -9.64
N THR A 65 8.33 -0.11 -10.65
CA THR A 65 9.48 -0.93 -11.05
C THR A 65 10.61 -0.90 -10.04
N ALA A 66 10.87 0.26 -9.42
CA ALA A 66 11.92 0.38 -8.42
C ALA A 66 11.50 -0.18 -7.04
N THR A 67 10.21 -0.27 -6.75
CA THR A 67 9.72 -0.50 -5.38
C THR A 67 9.03 -1.86 -5.18
N ARG A 68 8.72 -2.61 -6.26
CA ARG A 68 7.93 -3.86 -6.18
C ARG A 68 8.46 -4.89 -5.17
N GLU A 69 9.75 -5.19 -5.21
CA GLU A 69 10.37 -6.21 -4.35
C GLU A 69 10.35 -5.79 -2.88
N GLU A 70 10.67 -4.52 -2.62
CA GLU A 70 10.69 -3.94 -1.27
C GLU A 70 9.28 -3.96 -0.65
N LEU A 71 8.27 -3.55 -1.42
CA LEU A 71 6.88 -3.59 -0.96
C LEU A 71 6.43 -5.03 -0.67
N PHE A 72 6.68 -5.96 -1.59
CA PHE A 72 6.27 -7.36 -1.41
C PHE A 72 6.91 -7.97 -0.15
N THR A 73 8.20 -7.73 0.05
CA THR A 73 8.93 -8.22 1.23
C THR A 73 8.36 -7.64 2.52
N ALA A 74 8.13 -6.33 2.58
CA ALA A 74 7.61 -5.67 3.77
C ALA A 74 6.19 -6.11 4.15
N LEU A 75 5.37 -6.44 3.14
CA LEU A 75 4.03 -6.98 3.33
C LEU A 75 4.06 -8.40 3.91
N VAL A 76 4.95 -9.27 3.44
CA VAL A 76 5.16 -10.60 4.03
C VAL A 76 5.65 -10.52 5.47
N GLU A 77 6.61 -9.63 5.76
CA GLU A 77 7.10 -9.38 7.13
C GLU A 77 5.96 -8.96 8.07
N LEU A 78 5.03 -8.12 7.59
CA LEU A 78 3.90 -7.63 8.38
C LEU A 78 2.88 -8.76 8.67
N ASP A 79 2.59 -9.61 7.69
CA ASP A 79 1.69 -10.75 7.86
C ASP A 79 2.22 -11.74 8.92
N ASP A 80 3.54 -11.98 8.93
CA ASP A 80 4.21 -12.79 9.95
C ASP A 80 4.07 -12.18 11.36
N VAL A 81 4.21 -10.86 11.49
CA VAL A 81 4.02 -10.15 12.78
C VAL A 81 2.59 -10.31 13.28
N LEU A 82 1.60 -10.06 12.43
CA LEU A 82 0.19 -10.19 12.79
C LEU A 82 -0.20 -11.63 13.16
N ALA A 83 0.41 -12.63 12.51
CA ALA A 83 0.17 -14.03 12.83
C ALA A 83 0.69 -14.43 14.22
N VAL A 84 1.77 -13.80 14.70
CA VAL A 84 2.34 -14.05 16.04
C VAL A 84 1.46 -13.45 17.15
N ASP A 85 0.93 -12.24 16.95
CA ASP A 85 0.06 -11.56 17.94
C ASP A 85 -1.30 -12.27 18.14
N HIS A 86 -1.76 -13.07 17.18
CA HIS A 86 -3.01 -13.84 17.29
C HIS A 86 -2.86 -15.19 18.01
N HIS A 87 -1.68 -15.56 18.52
CA HIS A 87 -1.41 -16.84 19.19
C HIS A 87 -1.32 -16.76 20.73
N GLU A 88 -1.67 -15.62 21.36
CA GLU A 88 -1.74 -15.46 22.82
C GLU A 88 -3.17 -15.42 23.38
#